data_AF-A0A2E7S7C8-F1
#
_entry.id   AF-A0A2E7S7C8-F1
#
_cell.length_a   1.000
_cell.length_b   1.000
_cell.length_c   1.000
_cell.angle_alpha   90.00
_cell.angle_beta   90.00
_cell.angle_gamma   90.00
#
_symmetry.space_group_name_H-M   'P 1'
#
loop_
_entity.id
_entity.type
_entity.pdbx_description
1 polymer ?
#
loop_
_entity_poly.entity_id
_entity_poly.type
_entity_poly.pdbx_seq_one_letter_code
_entity_poly.pdbx_strand_id
1 'polypeptide(L)'
;MATIQPKLYESEKEELISGSEAIAIACALADVDVITAYPIRPYDTVMQYVSKLKADGAFDCDFIVAESEHSQFEIVKHASSVGARTFCGSSG
;
A
#
# COMPACT_ATOMS: atom_id res chain seq x y z
N MET A 1 18.55 -2.67 20.10
CA MET A 1 19.23 -1.90 19.04
C MET A 1 18.38 -2.07 17.79
N ALA A 2 17.41 -1.19 17.57
CA ALA A 2 16.55 -1.30 16.39
C ALA A 2 17.42 -1.07 15.16
N THR A 3 17.61 -2.11 14.36
CA THR A 3 18.26 -2.02 13.07
C THR A 3 17.42 -1.08 12.22
N ILE A 4 17.95 0.12 11.95
CA ILE A 4 17.39 1.05 10.97
C ILE A 4 17.47 0.31 9.64
N GLN A 5 16.35 -0.25 9.18
CA GLN A 5 16.28 -0.78 7.83
C GLN A 5 16.42 0.39 6.86
N PRO A 6 17.22 0.25 5.79
CA PRO A 6 17.37 1.29 4.79
C PRO A 6 15.98 1.57 4.22
N LYS A 7 15.62 2.84 4.18
CA LYS A 7 14.35 3.27 3.61
C LYS A 7 14.38 2.90 2.12
N LEU A 8 13.30 2.33 1.59
CA LEU A 8 13.16 1.87 0.18
C LEU A 8 13.52 2.94 -0.88
N TYR A 9 13.70 4.19 -0.46
CA TYR A 9 13.83 5.39 -1.26
C TYR A 9 15.17 6.14 -1.09
N GLU A 10 16.16 5.51 -0.45
CA GLU A 10 17.46 6.17 -0.19
C GLU A 10 18.32 6.35 -1.45
N SER A 11 18.05 5.61 -2.53
CA SER A 11 18.83 5.68 -3.77
C SER A 11 17.98 5.47 -5.01
N GLU A 12 18.24 6.24 -6.07
CA GLU A 12 17.69 6.02 -7.40
C GLU A 12 18.20 4.67 -7.95
N LYS A 13 17.28 3.83 -8.44
CA LYS A 13 17.57 2.48 -8.95
C LYS A 13 16.63 2.14 -10.10
N GLU A 14 17.17 1.51 -11.14
CA GLU A 14 16.39 0.86 -12.20
C GLU A 14 16.17 -0.62 -11.85
N GLU A 15 14.91 -1.06 -11.87
CA GLU A 15 14.53 -2.45 -11.57
C GLU A 15 13.57 -3.02 -12.60
N LEU A 16 13.69 -4.31 -12.90
CA LEU A 16 12.72 -5.06 -13.69
C LEU A 16 11.69 -5.70 -12.75
N ILE A 17 10.60 -5.00 -12.50
CA ILE A 17 9.53 -5.42 -11.58
C ILE A 17 8.16 -5.40 -12.27
N SER A 18 7.19 -6.08 -11.68
CA SER A 18 5.80 -6.03 -12.14
C SER A 18 5.18 -4.65 -11.88
N GLY A 19 4.10 -4.33 -12.62
CA GLY A 19 3.33 -3.10 -12.35
C GLY A 19 2.75 -3.07 -10.93
N SER A 20 2.38 -4.23 -10.38
CA SER A 20 1.85 -4.32 -9.02
C SER A 20 2.90 -4.00 -7.96
N GLU A 21 4.13 -4.49 -8.13
CA GLU A 21 5.28 -4.13 -7.28
C GLU A 21 5.59 -2.65 -7.36
N ALA A 22 5.59 -2.09 -8.59
CA ALA A 22 5.86 -0.68 -8.80
C ALA A 22 4.85 0.22 -8.05
N ILE A 23 3.56 -0.15 -8.04
CA ILE A 23 2.53 0.59 -7.29
C ILE A 23 2.73 0.46 -5.78
N ALA A 24 3.09 -0.72 -5.27
CA ALA A 24 3.36 -0.89 -3.84
C ALA A 24 4.55 -0.02 -3.38
N ILE A 25 5.63 0.03 -4.17
CA ILE A 25 6.76 0.92 -3.94
C ILE A 25 6.33 2.38 -4.02
N ALA A 26 5.51 2.74 -5.02
CA ALA A 26 4.98 4.10 -5.15
C ALA A 26 4.13 4.53 -3.94
N CYS A 27 3.35 3.61 -3.35
CA CYS A 27 2.60 3.89 -2.12
C CYS A 27 3.53 4.19 -0.94
N ALA A 28 4.62 3.42 -0.79
CA ALA A 28 5.62 3.66 0.24
C ALA A 28 6.38 4.98 0.01
N LEU A 29 6.76 5.29 -1.24
CA LEU A 29 7.38 6.55 -1.63
C LEU A 29 6.48 7.76 -1.37
N ALA A 30 5.18 7.58 -1.59
CA ALA A 30 4.18 8.58 -1.33
C ALA A 30 3.80 8.69 0.15
N ASP A 31 4.41 7.92 1.07
CA ASP A 31 4.12 7.99 2.50
C ASP A 31 2.59 7.93 2.78
N VAL A 32 1.93 6.91 2.21
CA VAL A 32 0.48 6.73 2.37
C VAL A 32 0.17 6.25 3.78
N ASP A 33 -0.66 7.00 4.51
CA ASP A 33 -1.03 6.70 5.89
C ASP A 33 -1.97 5.50 6.02
N VAL A 34 -2.98 5.39 5.15
CA VAL A 34 -4.04 4.36 5.25
C VAL A 34 -4.25 3.65 3.91
N ILE A 35 -4.20 2.32 3.94
CA ILE A 35 -4.44 1.47 2.77
C ILE A 35 -5.51 0.44 3.07
N THR A 36 -6.48 0.30 2.17
CA THR A 36 -7.53 -0.71 2.27
C THR A 36 -7.45 -1.74 1.16
N ALA A 37 -7.57 -3.01 1.51
CA ALA A 37 -7.48 -4.14 0.59
C ALA A 37 -8.75 -5.01 0.61
N TYR A 38 -9.12 -5.55 -0.55
CA TYR A 38 -10.14 -6.57 -0.74
C TYR A 38 -9.77 -7.42 -1.96
N PRO A 39 -9.73 -8.75 -1.87
CA PRO A 39 -9.13 -9.57 -2.92
C PRO A 39 -10.03 -9.71 -4.17
N ILE A 40 -9.60 -9.15 -5.31
CA ILE A 40 -10.11 -9.45 -6.65
C ILE A 40 -8.97 -9.41 -7.67
N ARG A 41 -8.92 -10.38 -8.60
CA ARG A 41 -7.87 -10.41 -9.64
C ARG A 41 -8.10 -9.34 -10.70
N PRO A 42 -7.04 -8.76 -11.31
CA PRO A 42 -5.61 -9.00 -11.06
C PRO A 42 -4.95 -8.06 -10.02
N TYR A 43 -5.68 -7.07 -9.50
CA TYR A 43 -5.05 -6.05 -8.64
C TYR A 43 -4.68 -6.57 -7.25
N ASP A 44 -5.22 -7.71 -6.80
CA ASP A 44 -4.94 -8.30 -5.49
C ASP A 44 -3.43 -8.45 -5.21
N THR A 45 -2.64 -8.66 -6.27
CA THR A 45 -1.17 -8.67 -6.21
C THR A 45 -0.57 -7.36 -5.67
N VAL A 46 -1.12 -6.18 -6.00
CA VAL A 46 -0.70 -4.89 -5.43
C VAL A 46 -0.79 -4.92 -3.91
N MET A 47 -1.93 -5.38 -3.39
CA MET A 47 -2.20 -5.42 -1.96
C MET A 47 -1.34 -6.49 -1.25
N GLN A 48 -1.04 -7.60 -1.93
CA GLN A 48 -0.08 -8.59 -1.44
C GLN A 48 1.32 -7.98 -1.29
N TYR A 49 1.80 -7.21 -2.27
CA TYR A 49 3.09 -6.53 -2.17
C TYR A 49 3.11 -5.45 -1.10
N VAL A 50 2.06 -4.63 -0.98
CA VAL A 50 1.95 -3.63 0.10
C VAL A 50 2.00 -4.31 1.48
N SER A 51 1.22 -5.37 1.68
CA SER A 51 1.21 -6.10 2.97
C SER A 51 2.56 -6.73 3.30
N LYS A 52 3.31 -7.20 2.28
CA LYS A 52 4.69 -7.64 2.44
C LYS A 52 5.62 -6.51 2.86
N LEU A 53 5.58 -5.36 2.20
CA LEU A 53 6.39 -4.19 2.56
C LEU A 53 6.12 -3.72 4.01
N LYS A 54 4.87 -3.77 4.45
CA LYS A 54 4.49 -3.50 5.85
C LYS A 54 5.02 -4.56 6.80
N ALA A 55 4.88 -5.84 6.47
CA ALA A 55 5.37 -6.93 7.32
C ALA A 55 6.90 -6.91 7.46
N ASP A 56 7.62 -6.53 6.41
CA ASP A 56 9.07 -6.39 6.40
C ASP A 56 9.55 -5.15 7.19
N GLY A 57 8.66 -4.21 7.50
CA GLY A 57 8.97 -2.95 8.19
C GLY A 57 9.50 -1.85 7.28
N ALA A 58 9.42 -2.06 5.95
CA ALA A 58 9.93 -1.13 4.94
C ALA A 58 8.88 -0.07 4.54
N PHE A 59 7.61 -0.26 4.93
CA PHE A 59 6.52 0.68 4.72
C PHE A 59 5.59 0.70 5.93
N ASP A 60 5.48 1.85 6.59
CA ASP A 60 4.57 2.02 7.72
C ASP A 60 3.26 2.69 7.25
N CYS A 61 2.15 1.94 7.31
CA CYS A 61 0.81 2.42 6.98
C CYS A 61 -0.25 1.57 7.71
N ASP A 62 -1.44 2.11 7.95
CA ASP A 62 -2.58 1.33 8.41
C ASP A 62 -3.15 0.49 7.27
N PHE A 63 -2.85 -0.81 7.27
CA PHE A 63 -3.32 -1.76 6.27
C PHE A 63 -4.58 -2.49 6.76
N ILE A 64 -5.72 -2.16 6.17
CA ILE A 64 -7.04 -2.66 6.58
C ILE A 64 -7.59 -3.60 5.50
N VAL A 65 -7.92 -4.83 5.88
CA VAL A 65 -8.63 -5.76 4.99
C VAL A 65 -10.14 -5.55 5.15
N ALA A 66 -10.78 -5.03 4.11
CA ALA A 66 -12.21 -4.79 4.09
C ALA A 66 -13.00 -6.04 3.66
N GLU A 67 -14.31 -6.02 3.88
CA GLU A 67 -15.23 -7.10 3.51
C GLU A 67 -15.80 -7.00 2.08
N SER A 68 -15.69 -5.84 1.44
CA SER A 68 -16.14 -5.60 0.05
C SER A 68 -15.44 -4.40 -0.58
N GLU A 69 -15.51 -4.24 -1.92
CA GLU A 69 -15.00 -3.05 -2.61
C GLU A 69 -15.70 -1.75 -2.16
N HIS A 70 -16.99 -1.83 -1.84
CA HIS A 70 -17.72 -0.68 -1.33
C HIS A 70 -17.16 -0.23 0.03
N SER A 71 -16.89 -1.19 0.89
CA SER A 71 -16.33 -0.94 2.22
C SER A 71 -14.90 -0.42 2.14
N GLN A 72 -14.07 -0.92 1.21
CA GLN A 72 -12.75 -0.33 0.94
C GLN A 72 -12.87 1.17 0.66
N PHE A 73 -13.75 1.55 -0.27
CA PHE A 73 -13.91 2.94 -0.67
C PHE A 73 -14.41 3.81 0.48
N GLU A 74 -15.40 3.35 1.24
CA GLU A 74 -15.91 4.12 2.37
C GLU A 74 -14.85 4.30 3.46
N ILE A 75 -14.02 3.31 3.75
CA ILE A 75 -12.92 3.45 4.72
C ILE A 75 -11.93 4.54 4.27
N VAL A 76 -11.41 4.48 3.05
CA VAL A 76 -10.44 5.49 2.58
C VAL A 76 -11.05 6.87 2.42
N LYS A 77 -12.32 6.96 2.02
CA LYS A 77 -13.04 8.25 1.92
C LYS A 77 -13.12 8.95 3.28
N HIS A 78 -13.45 8.21 4.34
CA HIS A 78 -13.51 8.78 5.69
C HIS A 78 -12.12 9.06 6.25
N ALA A 79 -11.13 8.18 6.03
CA ALA A 79 -9.73 8.43 6.41
C ALA A 79 -9.18 9.70 5.74
N SER A 80 -9.46 9.90 4.45
CA SER A 80 -9.08 11.11 3.73
C SER A 80 -9.78 12.36 4.27
N SER A 81 -11.04 12.23 4.68
CA SER A 81 -11.82 13.34 5.26
C SER A 81 -11.24 13.86 6.59
N VAL A 82 -10.45 13.05 7.30
CA VAL A 82 -9.73 13.47 8.53
C VAL A 82 -8.26 13.83 8.27
N GLY A 83 -7.84 13.91 7.00
CA GLY A 83 -6.52 14.41 6.60
C GLY A 83 -5.47 13.35 6.29
N ALA A 84 -5.81 12.05 6.34
CA ALA A 84 -4.89 10.99 5.98
C ALA A 84 -4.70 10.91 4.45
N ARG A 85 -3.48 10.64 4.00
CA ARG A 85 -3.20 10.19 2.63
C ARG A 85 -3.63 8.73 2.52
N THR A 86 -4.48 8.44 1.53
CA THR A 86 -5.12 7.13 1.41
C THR A 86 -4.88 6.49 0.06
N PHE A 87 -4.78 5.16 0.03
CA PHE A 87 -4.75 4.38 -1.20
C PHE A 87 -5.70 3.18 -1.12
N CYS A 88 -6.50 2.98 -2.16
CA CYS A 88 -7.26 1.76 -2.40
C CYS A 88 -7.23 1.45 -3.89
N GLY A 89 -7.62 0.23 -4.26
CA GLY A 89 -7.74 -0.20 -5.64
C GLY A 89 -8.75 -1.32 -5.79
N SER A 90 -9.16 -1.59 -7.02
CA SER A 90 -9.99 -2.74 -7.39
C SER A 90 -9.80 -3.09 -8.87
N SER A 91 -10.55 -4.06 -9.38
CA SER A 91 -10.62 -4.47 -10.79
C SER A 91 -12.05 -4.91 -11.15
N GLY A 92 -12.38 -4.91 -12.44
CA GLY A 92 -13.66 -5.39 -12.97
C GLY A 92 -13.56 -6.75 -13.65
#